data_AF-A0A5X7VHM6-F1
#
_entry.id   AF-A0A5X7VHM6-F1
#
_cell.length_a   1.000
_cell.length_b   1.000
_cell.length_c   1.000
_cell.angle_alpha   90.00
_cell.angle_beta   90.00
_cell.angle_gamma   90.00
#
_symmetry.space_group_name_H-M   'P 1'
#
loop_
_entity.id
_entity.type
_entity.pdbx_description
1 polymer ?
#
loop_
_entity_poly.entity_id
_entity_poly.type
_entity_poly.pdbx_seq_one_letter_code
_entity_poly.pdbx_strand_id
1 'polypeptide(L)'
;MKRNVLLLPLLIFLLIAAALLWQLARNAEGDDPTNLESALTGKPVPAFRLESLETPGQYYEAEVLTQGKPVLLNVWATWCPTCRAEHQYLNQLSAQGIRVVGLNYKDDRAKAVAWLKELGNPYALSLSDSDGMLGLDLGVYGAPETFL
;
A
#
# COMPACT_ATOMS: atom_id res chain seq x y z
N MET A 1 40.58 14.83 -43.52
CA MET A 1 39.60 14.43 -42.48
C MET A 1 38.93 15.68 -41.92
N LYS A 2 37.59 15.76 -41.90
CA LYS A 2 36.89 16.96 -41.40
C LYS A 2 37.12 17.08 -39.89
N ARG A 3 37.91 18.07 -39.45
CA ARG A 3 38.34 18.32 -38.06
C ARG A 3 37.19 18.27 -37.04
N ASN A 4 35.97 18.60 -37.48
CA ASN A 4 34.76 18.63 -36.66
C ASN A 4 34.29 17.23 -36.21
N VAL A 5 34.69 16.16 -36.90
CA VAL A 5 34.35 14.77 -36.53
C VAL A 5 35.10 14.34 -35.26
N LEU A 6 36.24 14.95 -34.96
CA LEU A 6 37.00 14.68 -33.72
C LEU A 6 36.31 15.21 -32.46
N LEU A 7 35.38 16.17 -32.59
CA LEU A 7 34.62 16.72 -31.46
C LEU A 7 33.35 15.93 -31.14
N LEU A 8 32.97 14.99 -32.00
CA LEU A 8 31.75 14.18 -31.83
C LEU A 8 31.73 13.40 -30.50
N PRO A 9 32.82 12.72 -30.08
CA PRO A 9 32.82 11.99 -28.81
C PRO A 9 32.65 12.92 -27.59
N LEU A 10 33.23 14.12 -27.63
CA LEU A 10 33.09 15.11 -26.58
C LEU A 10 31.65 15.64 -26.48
N LEU A 11 31.01 15.91 -27.62
CA LEU A 11 29.60 16.34 -27.64
C LEU A 11 28.66 15.26 -27.08
N ILE A 12 28.88 13.99 -27.44
CA ILE A 12 28.11 12.87 -26.89
C ILE A 12 28.31 12.77 -25.38
N PHE A 13 29.56 12.86 -24.92
CA PHE A 13 29.86 12.84 -23.48
C PHE A 13 29.16 13.97 -22.72
N LEU A 14 29.21 15.20 -23.25
CA LEU A 14 28.56 16.35 -22.62
C LEU A 14 27.04 16.22 -22.58
N LEU A 15 26.41 15.66 -23.62
CA LEU A 15 24.97 15.38 -23.64
C LEU A 15 24.58 14.35 -22.58
N ILE A 16 25.34 13.26 -22.47
CA ILE A 16 25.11 12.23 -21.44
C ILE A 16 25.32 12.83 -20.04
N ALA A 17 26.41 13.57 -19.83
CA ALA A 17 26.70 14.20 -18.54
C ALA A 17 25.59 15.19 -18.13
N ALA A 18 25.10 16.00 -19.07
CA ALA A 18 23.99 16.92 -18.81
C ALA A 18 22.70 16.17 -18.44
N ALA A 19 22.37 15.10 -19.15
CA ALA A 19 21.20 14.28 -18.85
C ALA A 19 21.30 13.60 -17.47
N LEU A 20 22.47 13.06 -17.13
CA LEU A 20 22.72 12.44 -15.82
C LEU A 20 22.68 13.45 -14.68
N LEU A 21 23.27 14.63 -14.86
CA LEU A 21 23.21 15.71 -13.86
C LEU A 21 21.77 16.21 -13.66
N TRP A 22 20.99 16.29 -14.74
CA TRP A 22 19.59 16.66 -14.65
C TRP A 22 18.77 15.62 -13.88
N GLN A 23 18.95 14.33 -14.18
CA GLN A 23 18.28 13.26 -13.43
C GLN A 23 18.72 13.24 -11.96
N LEU A 24 20.00 13.43 -11.68
CA LEU A 24 20.52 13.48 -10.32
C LEU A 24 19.91 14.64 -9.52
N ALA A 25 19.76 15.82 -10.13
CA ALA A 25 19.10 16.96 -9.51
C ALA A 25 17.62 16.67 -9.19
N ARG A 26 16.87 16.08 -10.13
CA ARG A 26 15.48 15.67 -9.90
C ARG A 26 15.34 14.67 -8.76
N ASN A 27 16.20 13.64 -8.74
CA ASN A 27 16.20 12.66 -7.66
C ASN A 27 16.52 13.30 -6.30
N ALA A 28 17.44 14.27 -6.26
CA ALA A 28 17.75 15.02 -5.05
C ALA A 28 16.60 15.92 -4.56
N GLU A 29 15.70 16.32 -5.46
CA GLU A 29 14.49 17.10 -5.17
C GLU A 29 13.28 16.23 -4.78
N GLY A 30 13.41 14.90 -4.77
CA GLY A 30 12.40 13.97 -4.26
C GLY A 30 11.65 13.15 -5.33
N ASP A 31 11.98 13.31 -6.61
CA ASP A 31 11.57 12.37 -7.66
C ASP A 31 12.34 11.05 -7.48
N ASP A 32 11.93 10.23 -6.51
CA ASP A 32 12.51 8.90 -6.30
C ASP A 32 11.88 7.91 -7.29
N PRO A 33 12.63 7.42 -8.30
CA PRO A 33 12.10 6.43 -9.25
C PRO A 33 11.83 5.06 -8.61
N THR A 34 12.20 4.86 -7.34
CA THR A 34 11.85 3.68 -6.55
C THR A 34 10.55 3.83 -5.75
N ASN A 35 9.94 5.02 -5.76
CA ASN A 35 8.63 5.21 -5.16
C ASN A 35 7.57 4.38 -5.90
N LEU A 36 6.83 3.59 -5.13
CA LEU A 36 5.71 2.80 -5.61
C LEU A 36 4.44 3.64 -5.44
N GLU A 37 4.26 4.62 -6.32
CA GLU A 37 3.01 5.39 -6.34
C GLU A 37 1.84 4.50 -6.74
N SER A 38 0.78 4.51 -5.93
CA SER A 38 -0.44 3.78 -6.27
C SER A 38 -1.09 4.39 -7.51
N ALA A 39 -1.37 3.56 -8.50
CA ALA A 39 -2.15 3.92 -9.69
C ALA A 39 -3.61 4.29 -9.36
N LEU A 40 -4.04 4.13 -8.10
CA LEU A 40 -5.37 4.45 -7.60
C LEU A 40 -5.46 5.81 -6.88
N THR A 41 -4.37 6.56 -6.80
CA THR A 41 -4.41 7.91 -6.23
C THR A 41 -5.46 8.78 -6.94
N GLY A 42 -6.41 9.32 -6.17
CA GLY A 42 -7.52 10.13 -6.68
C GLY A 42 -8.66 9.35 -7.36
N LYS A 43 -8.62 8.01 -7.37
CA LYS A 43 -9.68 7.14 -7.88
C LYS A 43 -10.55 6.61 -6.74
N PRO A 44 -11.83 6.27 -6.98
CA PRO A 44 -12.64 5.60 -5.97
C PRO A 44 -12.07 4.22 -5.63
N VAL A 45 -12.37 3.75 -4.42
CA VAL A 45 -12.06 2.38 -4.01
C VAL A 45 -12.75 1.39 -4.98
N PRO A 46 -12.07 0.33 -5.45
CA PRO A 46 -12.67 -0.70 -6.28
C PRO A 46 -13.92 -1.30 -5.62
N ALA A 47 -14.91 -1.67 -6.44
CA ALA A 47 -16.09 -2.36 -5.94
C ALA A 47 -15.71 -3.74 -5.41
N PHE A 48 -16.20 -4.09 -4.24
CA PHE A 48 -16.02 -5.43 -3.67
C PHE A 48 -17.26 -5.85 -2.90
N ARG A 49 -17.34 -7.16 -2.63
CA ARG A 49 -18.24 -7.72 -1.64
C ARG A 49 -17.47 -8.76 -0.85
N LEU A 50 -17.00 -8.36 0.34
CA LEU A 50 -16.15 -9.19 1.19
C LEU A 50 -16.87 -9.55 2.47
N GLU A 51 -16.53 -10.72 3.00
CA GLU A 51 -17.05 -11.21 4.26
C GLU A 51 -16.31 -10.57 5.44
N SER A 52 -17.01 -10.37 6.54
CA SER A 52 -16.41 -10.01 7.83
C SER A 52 -15.45 -11.11 8.28
N LEU A 53 -14.25 -10.73 8.74
CA LEU A 53 -13.30 -11.67 9.30
C LEU A 53 -13.86 -12.30 10.60
N GLU A 54 -14.47 -11.48 11.45
CA GLU A 54 -14.91 -11.86 12.80
C GLU A 54 -16.32 -12.50 12.81
N THR A 55 -17.17 -12.17 11.84
CA THR A 55 -18.57 -12.64 11.78
C THR A 55 -18.87 -13.32 10.44
N PRO A 56 -18.62 -14.64 10.33
CA PRO A 56 -18.94 -15.39 9.12
C PRO A 56 -20.42 -15.22 8.71
N GLY A 57 -20.67 -15.09 7.42
CA GLY A 57 -21.96 -14.82 6.79
C GLY A 57 -22.34 -13.35 6.67
N GLN A 58 -21.61 -12.44 7.33
CA GLN A 58 -21.83 -11.00 7.19
C GLN A 58 -20.95 -10.43 6.09
N TYR A 59 -21.54 -9.71 5.13
CA TYR A 59 -20.83 -9.14 4.00
C TYR A 59 -20.88 -7.61 4.01
N TYR A 60 -19.85 -7.01 3.44
CA TYR A 60 -19.68 -5.57 3.31
C TYR A 60 -19.21 -5.21 1.90
N GLU A 61 -19.56 -3.99 1.48
CA GLU A 61 -19.25 -3.43 0.17
C GLU A 61 -18.43 -2.14 0.33
N ALA A 62 -17.99 -1.53 -0.78
CA ALA A 62 -17.01 -0.42 -0.77
C ALA A 62 -17.46 0.81 0.03
N GLU A 63 -18.77 1.00 0.20
CA GLU A 63 -19.38 2.11 0.94
C GLU A 63 -18.95 2.14 2.41
N VAL A 64 -18.53 1.01 2.99
CA VAL A 64 -18.02 0.98 4.37
C VAL A 64 -16.71 1.77 4.53
N LEU A 65 -15.98 1.98 3.44
CA LEU A 65 -14.73 2.74 3.43
C LEU A 65 -14.97 4.24 3.15
N THR A 66 -16.12 4.61 2.60
CA THR A 66 -16.37 5.99 2.10
C THR A 66 -17.43 6.76 2.90
N GLN A 67 -17.60 6.43 4.18
CA GLN A 67 -18.64 6.98 5.08
C GLN A 67 -18.42 8.45 5.53
N GLY A 68 -17.86 9.31 4.68
CA GLY A 68 -17.72 10.75 4.91
C GLY A 68 -16.65 11.15 5.93
N LYS A 69 -15.81 10.20 6.38
CA LYS A 69 -14.62 10.45 7.20
C LYS A 69 -13.42 9.74 6.59
N PRO A 70 -12.20 10.31 6.68
CA PRO A 70 -10.99 9.60 6.29
C PRO A 70 -10.87 8.28 7.04
N VAL A 71 -10.35 7.26 6.36
CA VAL A 71 -10.15 5.91 6.91
C VAL A 71 -8.81 5.40 6.44
N LEU A 72 -8.09 4.71 7.32
CA LEU A 72 -6.94 3.92 6.90
C LEU A 72 -7.41 2.52 6.52
N LEU A 73 -7.13 2.06 5.30
CA LEU A 73 -7.29 0.66 4.91
C LEU A 73 -5.92 -0.02 5.04
N ASN A 74 -5.77 -0.86 6.06
CA ASN A 74 -4.53 -1.59 6.31
C ASN A 74 -4.66 -3.04 5.80
N VAL A 75 -3.76 -3.43 4.91
CA VAL A 75 -3.66 -4.78 4.35
C VAL A 75 -2.66 -5.56 5.16
N TRP A 76 -3.10 -6.68 5.75
CA TRP A 76 -2.28 -7.45 6.69
C TRP A 76 -2.57 -8.94 6.60
N ALA A 77 -1.67 -9.76 7.15
CA ALA A 77 -1.85 -11.19 7.27
C ALA A 77 -1.00 -11.79 8.40
N THR A 78 -1.36 -12.97 8.90
CA THR A 78 -0.60 -13.66 9.95
C THR A 78 0.75 -14.20 9.50
N TRP A 79 0.90 -14.47 8.20
CA TRP A 79 2.18 -14.90 7.61
C TRP A 79 3.18 -13.76 7.42
N CYS A 80 2.76 -12.51 7.64
CA CYS A 80 3.56 -11.32 7.44
C CYS A 80 4.22 -10.88 8.77
N PRO A 81 5.55 -11.02 8.93
CA PRO A 81 6.23 -10.72 10.19
C PRO A 81 6.24 -9.22 10.51
N THR A 82 6.37 -8.38 9.49
CA THR A 82 6.33 -6.92 9.61
C THR A 82 4.94 -6.41 10.01
N CYS A 83 3.88 -7.12 9.62
CA CYS A 83 2.52 -6.84 10.09
C CYS A 83 2.40 -7.00 11.61
N ARG A 84 3.14 -7.95 12.22
CA ARG A 84 3.20 -8.08 13.68
C ARG A 84 3.87 -6.88 14.33
N ALA A 85 4.94 -6.38 13.71
CA ALA A 85 5.71 -5.25 14.23
C ALA A 85 4.92 -3.93 14.15
N GLU A 86 4.16 -3.69 13.08
CA GLU A 86 3.34 -2.48 12.96
C GLU A 86 2.08 -2.49 13.84
N HIS A 87 1.58 -3.67 14.21
CA HIS A 87 0.28 -3.85 14.88
C HIS A 87 0.15 -3.01 16.16
N GLN A 88 1.23 -2.91 16.94
CA GLN A 88 1.23 -2.09 18.15
C GLN A 88 1.04 -0.60 17.85
N TYR A 89 1.58 -0.11 16.73
CA TYR A 89 1.39 1.28 16.32
C TYR A 89 -0.04 1.51 15.80
N LEU A 90 -0.61 0.55 15.07
CA LEU A 90 -2.03 0.61 14.67
C LEU A 90 -2.96 0.64 15.87
N ASN A 91 -2.66 -0.12 16.94
CA ASN A 91 -3.39 -0.03 18.21
C ASN A 91 -3.33 1.38 18.81
N GLN A 92 -2.17 2.05 18.76
CA GLN A 92 -2.03 3.43 19.24
C GLN A 92 -2.82 4.42 18.39
N LEU A 93 -2.78 4.30 17.07
CA LEU A 93 -3.54 5.18 16.15
C LEU A 93 -5.04 5.01 16.36
N SER A 94 -5.52 3.77 16.48
CA SER A 94 -6.91 3.47 16.77
C SER A 94 -7.35 4.07 18.11
N ALA A 95 -6.52 3.95 19.15
CA ALA A 95 -6.76 4.57 20.46
C ALA A 95 -6.80 6.11 20.41
N GLN A 96 -6.13 6.74 19.44
CA GLN A 96 -6.20 8.19 19.18
C GLN A 96 -7.45 8.61 18.39
N GLY A 97 -8.32 7.65 18.03
CA GLY A 97 -9.55 7.90 17.28
C GLY A 97 -9.40 7.86 15.76
N ILE A 98 -8.24 7.42 15.25
CA ILE A 98 -8.06 7.18 13.82
C ILE A 98 -8.83 5.93 13.43
N ARG A 99 -9.74 6.06 12.45
CA ARG A 99 -10.52 4.93 11.95
C ARG A 99 -9.63 4.07 11.05
N VAL A 100 -9.38 2.83 11.45
CA VAL A 100 -8.65 1.84 10.66
C VAL A 100 -9.59 0.70 10.29
N VAL A 101 -9.56 0.27 9.03
CA VAL A 101 -10.22 -0.93 8.52
C VAL A 101 -9.13 -1.92 8.11
N GLY A 102 -9.23 -3.14 8.60
CA GLY A 102 -8.28 -4.21 8.29
C GLY A 102 -8.76 -5.03 7.10
N LEU A 103 -7.89 -5.27 6.13
CA LEU A 103 -8.07 -6.21 5.04
C LEU A 103 -7.14 -7.41 5.28
N ASN A 104 -7.70 -8.51 5.77
CA ASN A 104 -6.94 -9.73 5.99
C ASN A 104 -6.74 -10.45 4.64
N TYR A 105 -5.50 -10.43 4.14
CA TYR A 105 -5.16 -10.75 2.76
C TYR A 105 -4.58 -12.16 2.62
N LYS A 106 -5.26 -13.02 1.84
CA LYS A 106 -4.82 -14.39 1.50
C LYS A 106 -4.32 -15.16 2.72
N ASP A 107 -5.14 -15.20 3.77
CA ASP A 107 -4.73 -15.69 5.09
C ASP A 107 -5.70 -16.74 5.65
N ASP A 108 -5.25 -17.45 6.67
CA ASP A 108 -6.08 -18.37 7.42
C ASP A 108 -6.94 -17.61 8.44
N ARG A 109 -8.26 -17.65 8.25
CA ARG A 109 -9.21 -16.94 9.12
C ARG A 109 -9.04 -17.30 10.60
N ALA A 110 -8.79 -18.57 10.94
CA ALA A 110 -8.69 -18.98 12.33
C ALA A 110 -7.45 -18.38 13.00
N LYS A 111 -6.31 -18.35 12.28
CA LYS A 111 -5.08 -17.66 12.74
C LYS A 111 -5.29 -16.16 12.84
N ALA A 112 -5.94 -15.54 11.86
CA ALA A 112 -6.19 -14.10 11.85
C ALA A 112 -7.09 -13.66 13.02
N VAL A 113 -8.15 -14.42 13.31
CA VAL A 113 -9.00 -14.16 14.50
C VAL A 113 -8.22 -14.35 15.80
N ALA A 114 -7.37 -15.37 15.90
CA ALA A 114 -6.53 -15.57 17.07
C ALA A 114 -5.52 -14.43 17.27
N TRP A 115 -4.93 -13.93 16.18
CA TRP A 115 -4.01 -12.80 16.17
C TRP A 115 -4.65 -11.54 16.76
N LEU A 116 -5.87 -11.18 16.33
CA LEU A 116 -6.57 -10.01 16.86
C LEU A 116 -6.96 -10.16 18.34
N LYS A 117 -7.21 -11.39 18.80
CA LYS A 117 -7.45 -11.68 20.21
C LYS A 117 -6.19 -11.55 21.07
N GLU A 118 -5.04 -11.99 20.55
CA GLU A 118 -3.76 -11.96 21.27
C GLU A 118 -3.17 -10.56 21.33
N LEU A 119 -3.19 -9.83 20.21
CA LEU A 119 -2.46 -8.57 20.04
C LEU A 119 -3.34 -7.32 20.19
N GLY A 120 -4.64 -7.51 20.43
CA GLY A 120 -5.65 -6.46 20.39
C GLY A 120 -6.15 -6.20 18.97
N ASN A 121 -7.36 -5.64 18.85
CA ASN A 121 -7.99 -5.34 17.57
C ASN A 121 -8.04 -3.82 17.34
N PRO A 122 -7.17 -3.24 16.49
CA PRO A 122 -7.21 -1.82 16.16
C PRO A 122 -8.31 -1.48 15.14
N TYR A 123 -8.92 -2.48 14.51
CA TYR A 123 -9.77 -2.30 13.35
C TYR A 123 -11.23 -2.06 13.74
N ALA A 124 -11.83 -1.00 13.21
CA ALA A 124 -13.26 -0.75 13.32
C ALA A 124 -14.10 -1.75 12.50
N LEU A 125 -13.48 -2.32 11.46
CA LEU A 125 -14.02 -3.39 10.64
C LEU A 125 -12.84 -4.23 10.13
N SER A 126 -12.97 -5.55 10.17
CA SER A 126 -12.00 -6.47 9.56
C SER A 126 -12.68 -7.27 8.45
N LEU A 127 -12.16 -7.14 7.23
CA LEU A 127 -12.60 -7.84 6.02
C LEU A 127 -11.69 -9.03 5.74
N SER A 128 -12.26 -10.12 5.25
CA SER A 128 -11.53 -11.31 4.81
C SER A 128 -11.43 -11.32 3.30
N ASP A 129 -10.23 -11.12 2.75
CA ASP A 129 -9.91 -11.25 1.33
C ASP A 129 -9.10 -12.53 1.10
N SER A 130 -9.75 -13.68 1.31
CA SER A 130 -9.10 -15.01 1.25
C SER A 130 -8.52 -15.32 -0.13
N ASP A 131 -9.22 -14.87 -1.18
CA ASP A 131 -8.85 -15.14 -2.57
C ASP A 131 -7.91 -14.04 -3.10
N GLY A 132 -7.83 -12.91 -2.39
CA GLY A 132 -6.96 -11.79 -2.68
C GLY A 132 -7.41 -10.93 -3.86
N MET A 133 -8.71 -10.94 -4.18
CA MET A 133 -9.26 -10.26 -5.35
C MET A 133 -9.31 -8.75 -5.11
N LEU A 134 -9.67 -8.30 -3.91
CA LEU A 134 -9.63 -6.87 -3.61
C LEU A 134 -8.18 -6.37 -3.55
N GLY A 135 -7.26 -7.15 -2.97
CA GLY A 135 -5.84 -6.82 -3.02
C GLY A 135 -5.32 -6.68 -4.46
N LEU A 136 -5.74 -7.56 -5.37
CA LEU A 136 -5.40 -7.46 -6.79
C LEU A 136 -5.93 -6.16 -7.42
N ASP A 137 -7.19 -5.81 -7.19
CA ASP A 137 -7.80 -4.59 -7.72
C ASP A 137 -7.18 -3.31 -7.12
N LEU A 138 -6.71 -3.39 -5.86
CA LEU A 138 -5.97 -2.33 -5.18
C LEU A 138 -4.53 -2.18 -5.67
N GLY A 139 -4.00 -3.16 -6.42
CA GLY A 139 -2.60 -3.20 -6.83
C GLY A 139 -1.64 -3.60 -5.71
N VAL A 140 -2.16 -4.24 -4.66
CA VAL A 140 -1.37 -4.78 -3.55
C VAL A 140 -0.46 -5.88 -4.08
N TYR A 141 0.82 -5.79 -3.72
CA TYR A 141 1.84 -6.79 -4.06
C TYR A 141 2.34 -7.53 -2.83
N GLY A 142 1.97 -7.10 -1.62
CA GLY A 142 2.32 -7.79 -0.40
C GLY A 142 1.58 -7.28 0.84
N ALA A 143 2.16 -7.58 1.99
CA ALA A 143 1.73 -7.03 3.27
C ALA A 143 2.98 -6.67 4.11
N PRO A 144 2.93 -5.62 4.93
CA PRO A 144 1.80 -4.72 5.09
C PRO A 144 1.75 -3.65 3.99
N GLU A 145 0.55 -3.17 3.68
CA GLU A 145 0.30 -1.97 2.87
C GLU A 145 -0.81 -1.15 3.53
N THR A 146 -0.77 0.18 3.44
CA THR A 146 -1.81 1.05 4.04
C THR A 146 -2.23 2.14 3.06
N PHE A 147 -3.54 2.27 2.84
CA PHE A 147 -4.16 3.30 2.01
C PHE A 147 -4.90 4.32 2.88
N LEU A 148 -5.03 5.55 2.38
CA LEU A 148 -5.80 6.65 2.95
C LEU A 148 -6.87 7.15 1.97
#